data_AF-A0A1Q1G904-F1
#
_entry.id   AF-A0A1Q1G904-F1
#
_cell.length_a   1.000
_cell.length_b   1.000
_cell.length_c   1.000
_cell.angle_alpha   90.00
_cell.angle_beta   90.00
_cell.angle_gamma   90.00
#
_symmetry.space_group_name_H-M   'P 1'
#
loop_
_entity.id
_entity.type
_entity.pdbx_description
1 polymer ?
#
loop_
_entity_poly.entity_id
_entity_poly.type
_entity_poly.pdbx_seq_one_letter_code
_entity_poly.pdbx_strand_id
1 'polypeptide(L)'
;VCSAVGVFPLALQYGFENVTKFLEGAWSIDHHFQHTSFERNLPVLLGLLSVWNVSFLDRPARAILPYCQALQKLAPHIQQVSMESNGKGVSIEGISLPYQTGEIDFGEPGTNGQHSFYQLIHQGRVIPCDFIGIIKSQQSVYLKG
;
A
#
# COMPACT_ATOMS: atom_id res chain seq x y z
N VAL A 1 5.39 -8.04 -9.96
CA VAL A 1 4.48 -7.65 -11.07
C VAL A 1 5.22 -7.05 -12.27
N CYS A 2 6.28 -6.25 -12.07
CA CYS A 2 7.00 -5.58 -13.17
C CYS A 2 7.93 -6.47 -14.01
N SER A 3 8.08 -7.76 -13.69
CA SER A 3 8.76 -8.74 -14.54
C SER A 3 7.77 -9.39 -15.52
N ALA A 4 8.24 -10.34 -16.35
CA ALA A 4 7.40 -11.10 -17.27
C ALA A 4 6.17 -11.75 -16.61
N VAL A 5 6.25 -12.10 -15.32
CA VAL A 5 5.14 -12.67 -14.53
C VAL A 5 3.88 -11.79 -14.61
N GLY A 6 4.00 -10.47 -14.50
CA GLY A 6 2.87 -9.55 -14.63
C GLY A 6 2.80 -8.86 -15.99
N VAL A 7 3.96 -8.50 -16.57
CA VAL A 7 4.02 -7.79 -17.85
C VAL A 7 3.39 -8.60 -18.98
N PHE A 8 3.63 -9.90 -19.06
CA PHE A 8 3.08 -10.74 -20.14
C PHE A 8 1.53 -10.77 -20.15
N PRO A 9 0.83 -11.18 -19.08
CA PRO A 9 -0.64 -11.20 -19.09
C PRO A 9 -1.26 -9.80 -19.22
N LEU A 10 -0.65 -8.76 -18.63
CA LEU A 10 -1.15 -7.39 -18.77
C LEU A 10 -1.00 -6.87 -20.21
N ALA A 11 0.09 -7.22 -20.90
CA ALA A 11 0.31 -6.81 -22.29
C ALA A 11 -0.67 -7.49 -23.25
N LEU A 12 -1.03 -8.77 -22.99
CA LEU A 12 -2.07 -9.46 -23.76
C LEU A 12 -3.44 -8.80 -23.59
N GLN A 13 -3.78 -8.37 -22.37
CA GLN A 13 -5.09 -7.79 -22.06
C GLN A 13 -5.22 -6.31 -22.46
N TYR A 14 -4.17 -5.52 -22.26
CA TYR A 14 -4.22 -4.06 -22.35
C TYR A 14 -3.27 -3.47 -23.41
N GLY A 15 -2.50 -4.30 -24.11
CA GLY A 15 -1.48 -3.87 -25.06
C GLY A 15 -0.18 -3.45 -24.36
N PHE A 16 0.96 -3.70 -25.03
CA PHE A 16 2.28 -3.43 -24.46
C PHE A 16 2.50 -1.93 -24.18
N GLU A 17 1.95 -1.04 -25.01
CA GLU A 17 2.07 0.42 -24.83
C GLU A 17 1.54 0.89 -23.46
N ASN A 18 0.43 0.32 -22.99
CA ASN A 18 -0.12 0.65 -21.67
C ASN A 18 0.74 0.07 -20.54
N VAL A 19 1.33 -1.11 -20.75
CA VAL A 19 2.27 -1.70 -19.80
C VAL A 19 3.56 -0.90 -19.71
N THR A 20 4.07 -0.37 -20.83
CA THR A 20 5.22 0.54 -20.83
C THR A 20 4.97 1.75 -19.96
N LYS A 21 3.81 2.42 -20.08
CA LYS A 21 3.44 3.55 -19.21
C LYS A 21 3.38 3.17 -17.73
N PHE A 22 2.88 1.97 -17.41
CA PHE A 22 2.89 1.45 -16.04
C PHE A 22 4.32 1.27 -15.51
N LEU A 23 5.22 0.69 -16.31
CA LEU A 23 6.63 0.49 -15.95
C LEU A 23 7.38 1.82 -15.79
N GLU A 24 7.11 2.81 -16.65
CA GLU A 24 7.65 4.17 -16.53
C GLU A 24 7.22 4.83 -15.21
N GLY A 25 5.96 4.64 -14.80
CA GLY A 25 5.47 5.08 -13.49
C GLY A 25 6.20 4.43 -12.32
N ALA A 26 6.44 3.11 -12.39
CA ALA A 26 7.21 2.39 -11.38
C ALA A 26 8.67 2.88 -11.33
N TRP A 27 9.31 3.06 -12.50
CA TRP A 27 10.65 3.59 -12.58
C TRP A 27 10.76 5.02 -12.03
N SER A 28 9.72 5.85 -12.22
CA SER A 28 9.70 7.20 -11.65
C SER A 28 9.77 7.21 -10.13
N ILE A 29 9.07 6.29 -9.44
CA ILE A 29 9.14 6.20 -7.97
C ILE A 29 10.46 5.57 -7.51
N ASP A 30 11.04 4.65 -8.28
CA ASP A 30 12.37 4.09 -8.01
C ASP A 30 13.44 5.18 -8.06
N HIS A 31 13.40 6.03 -9.11
CA HIS A 31 14.30 7.15 -9.25
C HIS A 31 14.14 8.16 -8.10
N HIS A 32 12.89 8.46 -7.71
CA HIS A 32 12.60 9.31 -6.54
C HIS A 32 13.19 8.72 -5.26
N PHE A 33 12.99 7.43 -5.03
CA PHE A 33 13.48 6.72 -3.85
C PHE A 33 15.00 6.72 -3.77
N GLN A 34 15.70 6.54 -4.89
CA GLN A 34 17.15 6.48 -4.93
C GLN A 34 17.83 7.85 -4.75
N HIS A 35 17.26 8.92 -5.31
CA HIS A 35 17.97 10.19 -5.45
C HIS A 35 17.45 11.31 -4.52
N THR A 36 16.30 11.15 -3.89
CA THR A 36 15.71 12.19 -3.03
C THR A 36 16.21 12.09 -1.60
N SER A 37 16.54 13.23 -0.98
CA SER A 37 16.91 13.31 0.44
C SER A 37 15.81 12.74 1.33
N PHE A 38 16.18 12.06 2.42
CA PHE A 38 15.24 11.27 3.23
C PHE A 38 14.05 12.08 3.75
N GLU A 39 14.25 13.35 4.08
CA GLU A 39 13.19 14.24 4.61
C GLU A 39 12.12 14.58 3.56
N ARG A 40 12.40 14.32 2.28
CA ARG A 40 11.48 14.55 1.14
C ARG A 40 11.17 13.27 0.38
N ASN A 41 11.64 12.14 0.87
CA ASN A 41 11.55 10.85 0.19
C ASN A 41 10.29 10.10 0.64
N LEU A 42 9.32 9.96 -0.27
CA LEU A 42 7.98 9.47 0.07
C LEU A 42 8.01 8.04 0.61
N PRO A 43 8.63 7.04 -0.06
CA PRO A 43 8.75 5.70 0.50
C PRO A 43 9.49 5.65 1.86
N VAL A 44 10.54 6.45 2.04
CA VAL A 44 11.29 6.50 3.31
C VAL A 44 10.39 7.02 4.44
N LEU A 45 9.71 8.14 4.23
CA LEU A 45 8.81 8.71 5.23
C LEU A 45 7.66 7.76 5.58
N LEU A 46 7.06 7.10 4.58
CA LEU A 46 6.01 6.10 4.82
C LEU A 46 6.53 4.90 5.62
N GLY A 47 7.73 4.41 5.30
CA GLY A 47 8.38 3.34 6.06
C GLY A 47 8.68 3.75 7.51
N LEU A 48 9.17 4.97 7.74
CA LEU A 48 9.43 5.50 9.08
C LEU A 48 8.12 5.69 9.88
N LEU A 49 7.03 6.09 9.24
CA LEU A 49 5.72 6.19 9.88
C LEU A 49 5.19 4.81 10.30
N SER A 50 5.38 3.79 9.47
CA SER A 50 5.05 2.40 9.82
C SER A 50 5.86 1.94 11.05
N VAL A 51 7.18 2.09 11.02
CA VAL A 51 8.05 1.77 12.18
C VAL A 51 7.65 2.54 13.43
N TRP A 52 7.35 3.84 13.30
CA TRP A 52 6.91 4.65 14.43
C TRP A 52 5.61 4.12 15.04
N ASN A 53 4.61 3.83 14.22
CA ASN A 53 3.33 3.31 14.71
C ASN A 53 3.47 1.92 15.34
N VAL A 54 4.20 1.00 14.72
CA VAL A 54 4.33 -0.38 15.19
C VAL A 54 5.26 -0.45 16.40
N SER A 55 6.49 0.04 16.27
CA SER A 55 7.55 -0.18 17.26
C SER A 55 7.50 0.77 18.45
N PHE A 56 6.91 1.96 18.29
CA PHE A 56 6.90 2.98 19.36
C PHE A 56 5.50 3.28 19.91
N LEU A 57 4.45 3.17 19.09
CA LEU A 57 3.08 3.44 19.53
C LEU A 57 2.24 2.17 19.76
N ASP A 58 2.82 0.98 19.59
CA ASP A 58 2.17 -0.32 19.77
C ASP A 58 0.87 -0.46 18.95
N ARG A 59 0.93 -0.04 17.68
CA ARG A 59 -0.17 -0.13 16.70
C ARG A 59 0.19 -1.19 15.66
N PRO A 60 -0.10 -2.47 15.92
CA PRO A 60 0.41 -3.58 15.11
C PRO A 60 -0.34 -3.79 13.79
N ALA A 61 -1.39 -3.02 13.51
CA ALA A 61 -2.23 -3.19 12.32
C ALA A 61 -2.32 -1.89 11.54
N ARG A 62 -2.41 -1.99 10.21
CA ARG A 62 -2.59 -0.86 9.30
C ARG A 62 -3.72 -1.15 8.32
N ALA A 63 -4.58 -0.16 8.13
CA ALA A 63 -5.70 -0.22 7.19
C ALA A 63 -5.36 0.49 5.87
N ILE A 64 -5.42 -0.23 4.75
CA ILE A 64 -5.21 0.31 3.40
C ILE A 64 -6.57 0.59 2.77
N LEU A 65 -6.90 1.86 2.58
CA LEU A 65 -8.26 2.31 2.31
C LEU A 65 -8.33 3.11 1.01
N PRO A 66 -8.30 2.46 -0.16
CA PRO A 66 -8.41 3.15 -1.44
C PRO A 66 -9.85 3.59 -1.70
N TYR A 67 -10.09 4.88 -1.87
CA TYR A 67 -11.39 5.44 -2.29
C TYR A 67 -11.54 5.34 -3.81
N CYS A 68 -11.34 4.12 -4.32
CA CYS A 68 -11.47 3.77 -5.72
C CYS A 68 -11.73 2.26 -5.86
N GLN A 69 -12.88 1.88 -6.40
CA GLN A 69 -13.25 0.47 -6.57
C GLN A 69 -12.30 -0.30 -7.49
N ALA A 70 -11.67 0.38 -8.46
CA ALA A 70 -10.67 -0.25 -9.34
C ALA A 70 -9.45 -0.78 -8.58
N LEU A 71 -9.19 -0.27 -7.37
CA LEU A 71 -8.09 -0.70 -6.49
C LEU A 71 -8.52 -1.76 -5.46
N GLN A 72 -9.66 -2.45 -5.65
CA GLN A 72 -10.15 -3.50 -4.73
C GLN A 72 -9.17 -4.65 -4.46
N LYS A 73 -8.19 -4.88 -5.34
CA LYS A 73 -7.14 -5.90 -5.14
C LYS A 73 -5.81 -5.33 -4.66
N LEU A 74 -5.74 -4.03 -4.36
CA LEU A 74 -4.53 -3.39 -3.85
C LEU A 74 -4.18 -3.89 -2.45
N ALA A 75 -5.12 -3.84 -1.49
CA ALA A 75 -4.85 -4.27 -0.12
C ALA A 75 -4.39 -5.75 -0.06
N PRO A 76 -5.05 -6.72 -0.73
CA PRO A 76 -4.53 -8.09 -0.80
C PRO A 76 -3.14 -8.23 -1.43
N HIS A 77 -2.79 -7.38 -2.40
CA HIS A 77 -1.44 -7.39 -2.97
C HIS A 77 -0.39 -6.88 -1.97
N ILE A 78 -0.70 -5.77 -1.27
CA ILE A 78 0.20 -5.19 -0.27
C ILE A 78 0.36 -6.11 0.95
N GLN A 79 -0.69 -6.85 1.33
CA GLN A 79 -0.60 -7.86 2.40
C GLN A 79 0.58 -8.81 2.17
N GLN A 80 0.69 -9.39 0.98
CA GLN A 80 1.82 -10.24 0.66
C GLN A 80 3.14 -9.47 0.70
N VAL A 81 3.22 -8.32 0.00
CA VAL A 81 4.45 -7.53 -0.11
C VAL A 81 5.01 -7.16 1.27
N SER A 82 4.16 -6.73 2.19
CA SER A 82 4.56 -6.26 3.51
C SER A 82 4.74 -7.40 4.50
N MET A 83 3.70 -8.24 4.68
CA MET A 83 3.67 -9.24 5.75
C MET A 83 4.66 -10.39 5.47
N GLU A 84 4.82 -10.82 4.21
CA GLU A 84 5.80 -11.86 3.85
C GLU A 84 7.26 -11.34 3.93
N SER A 85 7.47 -10.06 3.61
CA SER A 85 8.81 -9.45 3.67
C SER A 85 9.24 -9.18 5.12
N ASN A 86 8.35 -8.61 5.93
CA ASN A 86 8.72 -8.01 7.22
C ASN A 86 8.23 -8.78 8.45
N GLY A 87 7.34 -9.78 8.30
CA GLY A 87 6.89 -10.64 9.40
C GLY A 87 7.96 -11.65 9.81
N LYS A 88 9.04 -11.18 10.47
CA LYS A 88 10.26 -11.97 10.73
C LYS A 88 10.66 -11.94 12.21
N GLY A 89 11.00 -13.11 12.77
CA GLY A 89 11.48 -13.23 14.16
C GLY A 89 12.99 -13.13 14.36
N VAL A 90 13.76 -12.95 13.27
CA VAL A 90 15.22 -12.97 13.27
C VAL A 90 15.78 -11.83 12.41
N SER A 91 16.92 -11.28 12.82
CA SER A 91 17.68 -10.27 12.08
C SER A 91 18.42 -10.88 10.88
N ILE A 92 19.02 -10.03 10.04
CA ILE A 92 19.82 -10.46 8.90
C ILE A 92 21.10 -11.21 9.33
N GLU A 93 21.59 -10.96 10.54
CA GLU A 93 22.70 -11.68 11.18
C GLU A 93 22.26 -13.02 11.81
N GLY A 94 20.98 -13.38 11.73
CA GLY A 94 20.42 -14.60 12.30
C GLY A 94 20.16 -14.55 13.80
N ILE A 95 20.14 -13.35 14.39
CA ILE A 95 19.88 -13.15 15.83
C ILE A 95 18.37 -13.01 16.05
N SER A 96 17.83 -13.69 17.07
CA SER A 96 16.42 -13.54 17.43
C SER A 96 16.10 -12.12 17.88
N LEU A 97 15.03 -11.54 17.34
CA LEU A 97 14.62 -10.18 17.63
C LEU A 97 13.83 -10.11 18.96
N PRO A 98 14.15 -9.18 19.87
CA PRO A 98 13.45 -9.06 21.16
C PRO A 98 12.14 -8.26 21.06
N TYR A 99 11.71 -7.89 19.85
CA TYR A 99 10.51 -7.10 19.57
C TYR A 99 9.74 -7.67 18.38
N GLN A 100 8.48 -7.28 18.24
CA GLN A 100 7.64 -7.65 17.11
C GLN A 100 8.00 -6.84 15.87
N THR A 101 7.92 -7.48 14.70
CA THR A 101 8.18 -6.86 13.39
C THR A 101 7.02 -7.07 12.45
N GLY A 102 6.94 -6.20 11.44
CA GLY A 102 5.86 -6.21 10.48
C GLY A 102 4.55 -5.72 11.09
N GLU A 103 3.71 -5.14 10.22
CA GLU A 103 2.34 -4.79 10.55
C GLU A 103 1.37 -5.78 9.93
N ILE A 104 0.21 -5.94 10.57
CA ILE A 104 -0.91 -6.68 10.01
C ILE A 104 -1.64 -5.74 9.06
N ASP A 105 -1.44 -5.96 7.77
CA ASP A 105 -2.11 -5.19 6.72
C ASP A 105 -3.50 -5.77 6.40
N PHE A 106 -4.50 -4.90 6.33
CA PHE A 106 -5.84 -5.25 5.85
C PHE A 106 -6.51 -4.04 5.21
N GLY A 107 -7.62 -4.26 4.50
CA GLY A 107 -8.35 -3.14 3.92
C GLY A 107 -9.35 -3.54 2.86
N GLU A 108 -10.26 -2.61 2.59
CA GLU A 108 -11.27 -2.67 1.54
C GLU A 108 -11.41 -1.27 0.92
N PRO A 109 -11.86 -1.15 -0.34
CA PRO A 109 -12.15 0.14 -0.92
C PRO A 109 -13.15 0.95 -0.10
N GLY A 110 -12.95 2.26 -0.08
CA GLY A 110 -13.97 3.21 0.35
C GLY A 110 -15.07 3.34 -0.73
N THR A 111 -16.35 3.43 -0.37
CA THR A 111 -16.92 3.54 0.98
C THR A 111 -17.28 2.20 1.64
N ASN A 112 -17.07 1.05 0.97
CA ASN A 112 -17.46 -0.26 1.50
C ASN A 112 -16.90 -0.54 2.89
N GLY A 113 -15.60 -0.26 3.11
CA GLY A 113 -14.95 -0.43 4.42
C GLY A 113 -15.60 0.39 5.55
N GLN A 114 -16.20 1.55 5.22
CA GLN A 114 -16.91 2.40 6.18
C GLN A 114 -18.12 1.69 6.81
N HIS A 115 -18.75 0.78 6.06
CA HIS A 115 -19.91 0.02 6.49
C HIS A 115 -19.56 -1.38 7.01
N SER A 116 -18.27 -1.70 7.16
CA SER A 116 -17.81 -3.01 7.64
C SER A 116 -17.06 -2.89 8.97
N PHE A 117 -15.92 -2.18 9.00
CA PHE A 117 -15.01 -2.23 10.15
C PHE A 117 -14.58 -0.85 10.69
N TYR A 118 -15.05 0.25 10.10
CA TYR A 118 -14.71 1.60 10.58
C TYR A 118 -15.20 1.88 12.00
N GLN A 119 -16.28 1.24 12.45
CA GLN A 119 -16.74 1.34 13.84
C GLN A 119 -15.64 0.96 14.83
N LEU A 120 -14.87 -0.09 14.55
CA LEU A 120 -13.73 -0.50 15.38
C LEU A 120 -12.58 0.50 15.29
N ILE A 121 -12.30 1.04 14.11
CA ILE A 121 -11.24 2.06 13.91
C ILE A 121 -11.56 3.33 14.71
N HIS A 122 -12.83 3.75 14.75
CA HIS A 122 -13.22 5.00 15.40
C HIS A 122 -13.42 4.87 16.92
N GLN A 123 -13.98 3.77 17.41
CA GLN A 123 -14.36 3.64 18.84
C GLN A 123 -13.68 2.48 19.56
N GLY A 124 -12.99 1.61 18.83
CA GLY A 124 -12.29 0.45 19.37
C GLY A 124 -10.80 0.68 19.46
N ARG A 125 -10.04 -0.04 18.62
CA ARG A 125 -8.57 0.01 18.62
C ARG A 125 -8.08 1.06 17.66
N VAL A 126 -7.01 1.76 18.04
CA VAL A 126 -6.34 2.71 17.14
C VAL A 126 -5.63 1.95 16.03
N ILE A 127 -6.07 2.15 14.80
CA ILE A 127 -5.49 1.54 13.60
C ILE A 127 -5.07 2.67 12.65
N PRO A 128 -3.76 2.89 12.42
CA PRO A 128 -3.25 3.75 11.37
C PRO A 128 -3.88 3.42 10.01
N CYS A 129 -4.23 4.46 9.26
CA CYS A 129 -5.00 4.34 8.01
C CYS A 129 -4.29 5.05 6.86
N ASP A 130 -4.01 4.30 5.79
CA ASP A 130 -3.48 4.81 4.53
C ASP A 130 -4.64 5.05 3.56
N PHE A 131 -5.07 6.31 3.45
CA PHE A 131 -6.12 6.73 2.53
C PHE A 131 -5.55 7.03 1.14
N ILE A 132 -6.10 6.40 0.10
CA ILE A 132 -5.67 6.61 -1.29
C ILE A 132 -6.85 7.15 -2.10
N GLY A 133 -6.70 8.36 -2.65
CA GLY A 133 -7.72 9.02 -3.47
C GLY A 133 -7.23 9.32 -4.88
N ILE A 134 -8.16 9.39 -5.84
CA ILE A 134 -7.87 9.76 -7.23
C ILE A 134 -8.76 10.95 -7.58
N ILE A 135 -8.16 12.00 -8.15
CA ILE A 135 -8.87 13.26 -8.44
C ILE A 135 -9.91 13.17 -9.56
N LYS A 136 -9.80 12.17 -10.44
CA LYS A 136 -10.68 11.98 -11.60
C LYS A 136 -11.23 10.55 -11.62
N SER A 137 -12.54 10.43 -11.77
CA SER A 137 -13.19 9.12 -11.94
C SER A 137 -12.84 8.54 -13.31
N GLN A 138 -12.59 7.22 -13.35
CA GLN A 138 -12.47 6.46 -14.59
C GLN A 138 -13.77 6.49 -15.42
N GLN A 139 -14.91 6.62 -14.75
CA GLN A 139 -16.24 6.76 -15.35
C GLN A 139 -16.86 8.04 -14.82
N SER A 140 -16.43 9.18 -15.36
CA SER A 140 -16.99 10.48 -14.98
C SER A 140 -18.42 10.58 -15.50
N VAL A 141 -19.40 10.67 -14.60
CA VAL A 141 -20.80 10.93 -14.95
C VAL A 141 -21.02 12.43 -14.82
N TYR A 142 -21.30 13.08 -15.95
CA TYR A 142 -21.76 14.47 -15.95
C TYR A 142 -23.26 14.46 -15.69
N LEU A 143 -23.66 14.80 -14.46
CA LEU A 143 -25.06 15.10 -14.18
C LEU A 143 -25.35 16.48 -14.79
N LYS A 144 -26.36 16.57 -15.66
CA LYS A 144 -26.89 17.87 -16.08
C LYS A 144 -27.54 18.52 -14.85
N GLY A 145 -26.87 19.52 -14.29
CA GLY A 145 -27.47 20.52 -13.41
C GLY A 145 -28.09 21.63 -14.25
#